data_AF-A0A1V6TKF0-F1
#
_entry.id   AF-A0A1V6TKF0-F1
#
_cell.length_a   1.000
_cell.length_b   1.000
_cell.length_c   1.000
_cell.angle_alpha   90.00
_cell.angle_beta   90.00
_cell.angle_gamma   90.00
#
_symmetry.space_group_name_H-M   'P 1'
#
loop_
_entity.id
_entity.type
_entity.pdbx_description
1 polymer ?
#
loop_
_entity_poly.entity_id
_entity_poly.type
_entity_poly.pdbx_seq_one_letter_code
_entity_poly.pdbx_strand_id
1 'polypeptide(L)'
;MPKRKTPPTDEVSRSKRRALPRYMRWRHKGPPITDFRKVPKGWPAEDFDLHEDDVAANLQRCKERIEDGIMPQWWEKKLKKYQKYKKAVYDLCKEAPPGLDLSVYFRLKQLQELRSDLKKAGDKHRLIKNIDGIIKAYEYGELEWTDG
;
A
#
# COMPACT_ATOMS: atom_id res chain seq x y z
N MET A 1 17.22 4.76 -59.37
CA MET A 1 16.03 4.72 -58.50
C MET A 1 16.03 3.45 -57.66
N PRO A 2 16.50 3.48 -56.40
CA PRO A 2 16.23 2.43 -55.43
C PRO A 2 15.24 2.92 -54.37
N LYS A 3 14.14 2.17 -54.21
CA LYS A 3 13.05 2.46 -53.26
C LYS A 3 13.58 2.32 -51.82
N ARG A 4 13.55 3.41 -51.04
CA ARG A 4 13.78 3.37 -49.59
C ARG A 4 12.62 2.59 -48.94
N LYS A 5 12.93 1.46 -48.31
CA LYS A 5 11.98 0.76 -47.44
C LYS A 5 11.89 1.53 -46.12
N THR A 6 10.73 2.08 -45.82
CA THR A 6 10.40 2.63 -44.51
C THR A 6 10.34 1.50 -43.48
N PRO A 7 10.86 1.69 -42.25
CA PRO A 7 10.65 0.72 -41.18
C PRO A 7 9.20 0.82 -40.68
N PRO A 8 8.56 -0.29 -40.29
CA PRO A 8 7.22 -0.26 -39.73
C PRO A 8 7.25 0.30 -38.31
N THR A 9 6.38 1.28 -38.08
CA THR A 9 6.02 1.86 -36.80
C THR A 9 5.26 0.88 -35.92
N ASP A 10 5.52 0.99 -34.62
CA ASP A 10 4.66 0.64 -33.48
C ASP A 10 4.15 -0.79 -33.36
N GLU A 11 4.86 -1.57 -32.54
CA GLU A 11 4.18 -2.41 -31.55
C GLU A 11 4.99 -2.44 -30.26
N VAL A 12 4.73 -1.44 -29.40
CA VAL A 12 5.17 -1.47 -28.01
C VAL A 12 4.58 -2.72 -27.40
N SER A 13 5.42 -3.74 -27.22
CA SER A 13 5.19 -4.94 -26.43
C SER A 13 4.57 -4.55 -25.09
N ARG A 14 3.23 -4.53 -25.03
CA ARG A 14 2.49 -4.54 -23.77
C ARG A 14 2.86 -5.84 -23.10
N SER A 15 3.82 -5.77 -22.18
CA SER A 15 4.13 -6.87 -21.29
C SER A 15 2.81 -7.36 -20.70
N LYS A 16 2.51 -8.65 -20.92
CA LYS A 16 1.38 -9.32 -20.27
C LYS A 16 1.59 -9.13 -18.77
N ARG A 17 0.93 -8.16 -18.16
CA ARG A 17 0.86 -8.05 -16.69
C ARG A 17 0.34 -9.39 -16.22
N ARG A 18 1.18 -10.16 -15.53
CA ARG A 18 0.81 -11.47 -15.01
C ARG A 18 -0.39 -11.23 -14.12
N ALA A 19 -1.57 -11.68 -14.55
CA ALA A 19 -2.78 -11.53 -13.76
C ALA A 19 -2.50 -12.14 -12.38
N LEU A 20 -2.67 -11.34 -11.33
CA LEU A 20 -2.47 -11.83 -9.97
C LEU A 20 -3.45 -13.00 -9.73
N PRO A 21 -3.00 -14.10 -9.11
CA PRO A 21 -3.89 -15.22 -8.83
C PRO A 21 -5.11 -14.72 -8.06
N ARG A 22 -6.30 -15.12 -8.52
CA ARG A 22 -7.54 -14.81 -7.80
C ARG A 22 -7.48 -15.41 -6.39
N TYR A 23 -8.07 -14.72 -5.42
CA TYR A 23 -8.13 -15.16 -4.04
C TYR A 23 -8.61 -16.61 -3.93
N MET A 24 -7.82 -17.45 -3.26
CA MET A 24 -8.14 -18.84 -2.98
C MET A 24 -8.16 -19.08 -1.47
N ARG A 25 -9.33 -19.50 -0.96
CA ARG A 25 -9.50 -19.94 0.43
C ARG A 25 -9.00 -21.35 0.61
N TRP A 26 -8.15 -21.56 1.61
CA TRP A 26 -7.60 -22.86 1.94
C TRP A 26 -8.29 -23.38 3.19
N ARG A 27 -9.40 -24.10 3.04
CA ARG A 27 -10.15 -24.60 4.20
C ARG A 27 -9.52 -25.89 4.74
N HIS A 28 -8.71 -25.80 5.79
CA HIS A 28 -8.25 -26.98 6.53
C HIS A 28 -9.30 -27.41 7.56
N LYS A 29 -9.63 -28.71 7.62
CA LYS A 29 -10.63 -29.28 8.57
C LYS A 29 -10.00 -30.00 9.76
N GLY A 30 -8.68 -29.95 9.91
CA GLY A 30 -7.94 -30.58 11.00
C GLY A 30 -7.35 -29.57 12.00
N PRO A 31 -6.50 -30.04 12.93
CA PRO A 31 -5.75 -29.18 13.83
C PRO A 31 -4.94 -28.14 13.05
N PRO A 32 -4.77 -26.90 13.57
CA PRO A 32 -4.05 -25.88 12.84
C PRO A 32 -2.63 -26.30 12.45
N ILE A 33 -2.26 -26.04 11.20
CA ILE A 33 -0.94 -26.31 10.66
C ILE A 33 -0.03 -25.15 11.07
N THR A 34 0.71 -25.32 12.16
CA THR A 34 1.65 -24.29 12.66
C THR A 34 3.09 -24.49 12.18
N ASP A 35 3.40 -25.67 11.63
CA ASP A 35 4.71 -26.00 11.06
C ASP A 35 4.71 -25.69 9.55
N PHE A 36 5.60 -24.80 9.13
CA PHE A 36 5.76 -24.41 7.73
C PHE A 36 6.04 -25.60 6.81
N ARG A 37 6.70 -26.66 7.30
CA ARG A 37 7.00 -27.87 6.51
C ARG A 37 5.76 -28.70 6.17
N LYS A 38 4.66 -28.48 6.89
CA LYS A 38 3.39 -29.20 6.72
C LYS A 38 2.37 -28.39 5.91
N VAL A 39 2.74 -27.19 5.46
CA VAL A 39 1.89 -26.32 4.65
C VAL A 39 1.64 -26.98 3.28
N PRO A 40 0.39 -26.96 2.78
CA PRO A 40 0.09 -27.50 1.46
C PRO A 40 0.91 -26.85 0.34
N LYS A 41 1.33 -27.66 -0.64
CA LYS A 41 2.07 -27.15 -1.81
C LYS A 41 1.23 -26.10 -2.55
N GLY A 42 1.85 -24.95 -2.82
CA GLY A 42 1.19 -23.84 -3.52
C GLY A 42 0.36 -22.92 -2.63
N TRP A 43 0.33 -23.14 -1.31
CA TRP A 43 -0.25 -22.19 -0.38
C TRP A 43 0.55 -20.88 -0.40
N PRO A 44 -0.11 -19.73 -0.60
CA PRO A 44 0.56 -18.44 -0.64
C PRO A 44 0.76 -17.91 0.80
N ALA A 45 1.99 -17.55 1.14
CA ALA A 45 2.31 -16.91 2.43
C ALA A 45 1.85 -15.44 2.52
N GLU A 46 1.44 -14.87 1.39
CA GLU A 46 1.01 -13.48 1.22
C GLU A 46 -0.24 -13.43 0.34
N ASP A 47 -1.11 -12.45 0.59
CA ASP A 47 -2.25 -12.15 -0.27
C ASP A 47 -1.82 -11.05 -1.24
N PHE A 48 -1.65 -11.40 -2.51
CA PHE A 48 -1.16 -10.48 -3.55
C PHE A 48 -2.29 -9.68 -4.20
N ASP A 49 -3.54 -10.04 -3.96
CA ASP A 49 -4.73 -9.43 -4.58
C ASP A 49 -5.25 -8.21 -3.80
N LEU A 50 -4.75 -7.97 -2.59
CA LEU A 50 -5.12 -6.83 -1.76
C LEU A 50 -3.98 -5.80 -1.72
N HIS A 51 -4.33 -4.53 -1.89
CA HIS A 51 -3.38 -3.43 -1.65
C HIS A 51 -3.08 -3.36 -0.14
N GLU A 52 -1.83 -3.07 0.23
CA GLU A 52 -1.44 -3.04 1.65
C GLU A 52 -2.19 -1.98 2.45
N ASP A 53 -2.60 -0.89 1.80
CA ASP A 53 -3.36 0.21 2.40
C ASP A 53 -4.86 -0.07 2.55
N ASP A 54 -5.40 -1.13 1.94
CA ASP A 54 -6.79 -1.55 2.20
C ASP A 54 -6.85 -2.32 3.54
N VAL A 55 -6.76 -1.56 4.62
CA VAL A 55 -6.68 -2.09 5.99
C VAL A 55 -7.90 -2.93 6.34
N ALA A 56 -9.08 -2.53 5.88
CA ALA A 56 -10.32 -3.23 6.17
C ALA A 56 -10.33 -4.62 5.51
N ALA A 57 -10.01 -4.68 4.22
CA ALA A 57 -9.91 -5.95 3.50
C ALA A 57 -8.80 -6.84 4.08
N ASN A 58 -7.63 -6.26 4.41
CA ASN A 58 -6.53 -7.00 5.00
C ASN A 58 -6.85 -7.57 6.39
N LEU A 59 -7.55 -6.81 7.24
CA LEU A 59 -8.02 -7.29 8.55
C LEU A 59 -8.98 -8.47 8.39
N GLN A 60 -9.93 -8.36 7.46
CA GLN A 60 -10.88 -9.43 7.18
C GLN A 60 -10.18 -10.68 6.64
N ARG A 61 -9.25 -10.49 5.68
CA ARG A 61 -8.45 -11.57 5.10
C ARG A 61 -7.61 -12.29 6.15
N CYS A 62 -6.99 -11.55 7.08
CA CYS A 62 -6.24 -12.17 8.17
C CYS A 62 -7.14 -13.05 9.05
N LYS A 63 -8.38 -12.63 9.36
CA LYS A 63 -9.34 -13.46 10.12
C LYS A 63 -9.70 -14.74 9.36
N GLU A 64 -10.02 -14.61 8.08
CA GLU A 64 -10.34 -15.76 7.23
C GLU A 64 -9.17 -16.75 7.15
N ARG A 65 -7.93 -16.26 7.05
CA ARG A 65 -6.72 -17.09 7.03
C ARG A 65 -6.43 -17.78 8.37
N ILE A 66 -6.78 -17.15 9.49
CA ILE A 66 -6.69 -17.76 10.82
C ILE A 66 -7.72 -18.90 10.94
N GLU A 67 -8.95 -18.66 10.50
CA GLU A 67 -10.01 -19.69 10.46
C GLU A 67 -9.68 -20.86 9.53
N ASP A 68 -9.05 -20.56 8.39
CA ASP A 68 -8.55 -21.54 7.42
C ASP A 68 -7.52 -22.50 8.05
N GLY A 69 -6.92 -22.15 9.19
CA GLY A 69 -6.14 -23.04 10.05
C GLY A 69 -4.72 -23.34 9.54
N ILE A 70 -4.24 -22.65 8.50
CA ILE A 70 -2.88 -22.82 7.98
C ILE A 70 -2.03 -21.61 8.41
N MET A 71 -0.99 -21.88 9.19
CA MET A 71 -0.09 -20.90 9.79
C MET A 71 -0.84 -19.76 10.53
N PRO A 72 -1.82 -20.06 11.40
CA PRO A 72 -2.61 -19.01 12.07
C PRO A 72 -1.75 -17.99 12.80
N GLN A 73 -0.63 -18.41 13.42
CA GLN A 73 0.31 -17.53 14.10
C GLN A 73 0.98 -16.49 13.19
N TRP A 74 1.10 -16.79 11.89
CA TRP A 74 1.61 -15.85 10.90
C TRP A 74 0.57 -14.74 10.64
N TRP A 75 -0.66 -15.14 10.42
CA TRP A 75 -1.77 -14.22 10.15
C TRP A 75 -2.20 -13.43 11.39
N GLU A 76 -2.04 -13.96 12.60
CA GLU A 76 -2.23 -13.22 13.85
C GLU A 76 -1.21 -12.09 13.99
N LYS A 77 0.07 -12.32 13.62
CA LYS A 77 1.09 -11.26 13.61
C LYS A 77 0.71 -10.18 12.60
N LYS A 78 0.27 -10.57 11.41
CA LYS A 78 -0.18 -9.63 10.36
C LYS A 78 -1.43 -8.85 10.80
N LEU A 79 -2.40 -9.53 11.42
CA LEU A 79 -3.61 -8.93 12.00
C LEU A 79 -3.25 -7.86 13.04
N LYS A 80 -2.34 -8.16 13.97
CA LYS A 80 -1.84 -7.20 14.97
C LYS A 80 -1.20 -5.97 14.31
N LYS A 81 -0.44 -6.16 13.23
CA LYS A 81 0.16 -5.03 12.48
C LYS A 81 -0.93 -4.12 11.90
N TYR A 82 -1.93 -4.69 11.22
CA TYR A 82 -3.03 -3.90 10.65
C TYR A 82 -3.92 -3.26 11.72
N GLN A 83 -4.14 -3.91 12.86
CA GLN A 83 -4.87 -3.32 13.98
C GLN A 83 -4.14 -2.11 14.56
N LYS A 84 -2.80 -2.21 14.74
CA LYS A 84 -1.96 -1.07 15.16
C LYS A 84 -2.02 0.06 14.15
N TYR A 85 -1.91 -0.24 12.86
CA TYR A 85 -2.03 0.76 11.81
C TYR A 85 -3.39 1.44 11.82
N LYS A 86 -4.50 0.68 11.88
CA LYS A 86 -5.86 1.23 12.00
C LYS A 86 -6.00 2.13 13.23
N LYS A 87 -5.44 1.72 14.37
CA LYS A 87 -5.47 2.53 15.60
C LYS A 87 -4.67 3.82 15.43
N ALA A 88 -3.47 3.76 14.86
CA ALA A 88 -2.66 4.95 14.62
C ALA A 88 -3.37 5.94 13.68
N VAL A 89 -3.97 5.44 12.60
CA VAL A 89 -4.82 6.23 11.70
C VAL A 89 -5.97 6.88 12.46
N TYR A 90 -6.71 6.12 13.27
CA TYR A 90 -7.84 6.64 14.04
C TYR A 90 -7.43 7.67 15.10
N ASP A 91 -6.33 7.43 15.82
CA ASP A 91 -5.78 8.37 16.79
C ASP A 91 -5.35 9.67 16.09
N LEU A 92 -4.72 9.56 14.92
CA LEU A 92 -4.39 10.72 14.08
C LEU A 92 -5.66 11.46 13.66
N CYS A 93 -6.71 10.76 13.22
CA CYS A 93 -7.99 11.40 12.87
C CYS A 93 -8.62 12.19 14.02
N LYS A 94 -8.38 11.82 15.29
CA LYS A 94 -8.86 12.60 16.44
C LYS A 94 -8.11 13.92 16.62
N GLU A 95 -6.87 14.00 16.16
CA GLU A 95 -6.06 15.21 16.17
C GLU A 95 -6.32 16.10 14.95
N ALA A 96 -7.15 15.63 14.00
CA ALA A 96 -7.48 16.41 12.81
C ALA A 96 -8.36 17.61 13.19
N PRO A 97 -8.02 18.83 12.72
CA PRO A 97 -8.87 20.00 12.91
C PRO A 97 -10.27 19.79 12.35
N PRO A 98 -11.33 20.28 13.02
CA PRO A 98 -12.70 20.21 12.51
C PRO A 98 -12.79 20.85 11.12
N GLY A 99 -13.42 20.15 10.16
CA GLY A 99 -13.63 20.65 8.80
C GLY A 99 -12.45 20.44 7.84
N LEU A 100 -11.31 19.92 8.29
CA LEU A 100 -10.22 19.51 7.41
C LEU A 100 -10.46 18.08 6.90
N ASP A 101 -10.34 17.87 5.59
CA ASP A 101 -10.43 16.54 5.01
C ASP A 101 -9.32 15.61 5.56
N LEU A 102 -9.69 14.39 5.95
CA LEU A 102 -8.76 13.46 6.58
C LEU A 102 -7.61 13.10 5.64
N SER A 103 -7.86 12.97 4.33
CA SER A 103 -6.81 12.64 3.37
C SER A 103 -5.79 13.77 3.23
N VAL A 104 -6.25 15.02 3.31
CA VAL A 104 -5.38 16.22 3.37
C VAL A 104 -4.56 16.21 4.65
N TYR A 105 -5.18 15.92 5.80
CA TYR A 105 -4.48 15.86 7.08
C TYR A 105 -3.39 14.77 7.10
N PHE A 106 -3.67 13.57 6.59
CA PHE A 106 -2.66 12.50 6.45
C PHE A 106 -1.48 12.94 5.57
N ARG A 107 -1.77 13.55 4.42
CA ARG A 107 -0.72 14.05 3.51
C ARG A 107 0.14 15.12 4.18
N LEU A 108 -0.47 16.07 4.90
CA LEU A 108 0.26 17.08 5.66
C LEU A 108 1.20 16.46 6.70
N LYS A 109 0.73 15.45 7.45
CA LYS A 109 1.57 14.73 8.43
C LYS A 109 2.74 13.98 7.78
N GLN A 110 2.48 13.26 6.68
CA GLN A 110 3.54 12.58 5.92
C GLN A 110 4.58 13.56 5.37
N LEU A 111 4.15 14.70 4.85
CA LEU A 111 5.05 15.75 4.37
C LEU A 111 5.89 16.35 5.51
N GLN A 112 5.30 16.54 6.70
CA GLN A 112 6.02 17.00 7.89
C GLN A 112 7.06 15.99 8.38
N GLU A 113 6.73 14.69 8.37
CA GLU A 113 7.68 13.61 8.69
C GLU A 113 8.83 13.57 7.69
N LEU A 114 8.52 13.57 6.38
CA LEU A 114 9.52 13.57 5.32
C LEU A 114 10.45 14.79 5.41
N ARG A 115 9.89 15.97 5.70
CA ARG A 115 10.67 17.19 5.95
C ARG A 115 11.63 17.01 7.13
N SER A 116 11.18 16.39 8.22
CA SER A 116 12.00 16.11 9.41
C SER A 116 13.16 15.16 9.08
N ASP A 117 12.88 14.09 8.33
CA ASP A 117 13.88 13.11 7.96
C ASP A 117 14.91 13.68 6.96
N LEU A 118 14.49 14.52 6.03
CA LEU A 118 15.41 15.25 5.15
C LEU A 118 16.30 16.22 5.93
N LYS A 119 15.78 16.91 6.94
CA LYS A 119 16.61 17.77 7.83
C LYS A 119 17.68 16.95 8.54
N LYS A 120 17.33 15.78 9.08
CA LYS A 120 18.29 14.87 9.73
C LYS A 120 19.32 14.32 8.74
N ALA A 121 18.92 14.02 7.51
CA ALA A 121 19.78 13.50 6.45
C ALA A 121 20.60 14.59 5.72
N GLY A 122 20.47 15.87 6.11
CA GLY A 122 21.22 16.98 5.54
C GLY A 122 20.71 17.49 4.18
N ASP A 123 19.49 17.11 3.77
CA ASP A 123 18.79 17.60 2.58
C ASP A 123 19.66 17.72 1.32
N LYS A 124 20.40 16.64 1.00
CA LYS A 124 21.38 16.57 -0.10
C LYS A 124 20.85 17.08 -1.44
N HIS A 125 19.55 16.90 -1.69
CA HIS A 125 18.89 17.26 -2.94
C HIS A 125 18.03 18.54 -2.84
N ARG A 126 18.11 19.27 -1.73
CA ARG A 126 17.38 20.54 -1.50
C ARG A 126 15.86 20.39 -1.65
N LEU A 127 15.32 19.23 -1.25
CA LEU A 127 13.91 18.86 -1.41
C LEU A 127 13.02 19.53 -0.35
N ILE A 128 13.58 20.02 0.75
CA ILE A 128 12.81 20.69 1.81
C ILE A 128 12.01 21.87 1.25
N LYS A 129 12.58 22.66 0.33
CA LYS A 129 11.86 23.80 -0.28
C LYS A 129 10.62 23.36 -1.05
N ASN A 130 10.71 22.24 -1.77
CA ASN A 130 9.57 21.69 -2.51
C ASN A 130 8.50 21.20 -1.55
N ILE A 131 8.90 20.50 -0.48
CA ILE A 131 7.97 20.02 0.55
C ILE A 131 7.28 21.19 1.25
N ASP A 132 8.02 22.25 1.60
CA ASP A 132 7.45 23.45 2.22
C ASP A 132 6.44 24.14 1.29
N GLY A 133 6.69 24.14 -0.03
CA GLY A 133 5.73 24.62 -1.03
C GLY A 133 4.46 23.78 -1.08
N ILE A 134 4.58 22.45 -1.09
CA ILE A 134 3.43 21.53 -1.11
C ILE A 134 2.60 21.65 0.18
N ILE A 135 3.26 21.73 1.35
CA ILE A 135 2.58 21.93 2.63
C ILE A 135 1.73 23.20 2.59
N LYS A 136 2.32 24.33 2.16
CA LYS A 136 1.58 25.59 2.03
C LYS A 136 0.39 25.46 1.07
N ALA A 137 0.57 24.84 -0.08
CA ALA A 137 -0.51 24.66 -1.03
C ALA A 137 -1.67 23.84 -0.44
N TYR A 138 -1.40 22.85 0.41
CA TYR A 138 -2.44 22.12 1.15
C TYR A 138 -3.10 22.98 2.23
N GLU A 139 -2.34 23.78 2.97
CA GLU A 139 -2.87 24.65 4.04
C GLU A 139 -3.74 25.79 3.50
N TYR A 140 -3.40 26.34 2.33
CA TYR A 140 -4.17 27.41 1.67
C TYR A 140 -5.23 26.89 0.69
N GLY A 141 -5.29 25.58 0.45
CA GLY A 141 -6.23 24.98 -0.51
C GLY A 141 -5.95 25.33 -1.98
N GLU A 142 -4.69 25.66 -2.31
CA GLU A 142 -4.25 26.12 -3.64
C GLU A 142 -3.87 24.96 -4.57
N LEU A 143 -4.03 23.71 -4.12
CA LEU A 143 -3.80 22.52 -4.94
C LEU A 143 -4.99 22.27 -5.87
N GLU A 144 -4.90 22.79 -7.09
CA GLU A 144 -5.83 22.46 -8.17
C GLU A 144 -5.41 21.15 -8.85
N TRP A 145 -6.37 20.22 -8.98
CA TRP A 145 -6.22 19.09 -9.88
C TRP A 145 -6.55 19.56 -11.29
N THR A 146 -5.57 19.49 -12.20
CA THR A 146 -5.81 19.62 -13.63
C THR A 146 -6.03 18.22 -14.18
N ASP A 147 -7.16 18.00 -14.85
CA ASP A 147 -7.39 16.77 -15.61
C ASP A 147 -6.38 16.75 -16.76
N GLY A 148 -5.41 15.84 -16.67
CA GLY A 148 -4.31 15.69 -17.62
C GLY A 148 -4.74 15.17 -18.99
#